data_AF-A0A1Y4CHT0-F1
#
_entry.id   AF-A0A1Y4CHT0-F1
#
_cell.length_a   1.000
_cell.length_b   1.000
_cell.length_c   1.000
_cell.angle_alpha   90.00
_cell.angle_beta   90.00
_cell.angle_gamma   90.00
#
_symmetry.space_group_name_H-M   'P 1'
#
loop_
_entity.id
_entity.type
_entity.pdbx_description
1 polymer ?
#
loop_
_entity_poly.entity_id
_entity_poly.type
_entity_poly.pdbx_seq_one_letter_code
_entity_poly.pdbx_strand_id
1 'polypeptide(L)'
;MKRIYAAVIGAVVIAACIVVGWRAMEQRNQVSEIGPSYAYVDLEHVVMSHPRYSEYHRLELEYNAMVAQYQFEQWNYSHKAAAEGIASQQFAAVDAAGTAALNQELQAKVLLKEQELNNGLKQQYDRILQEKRKSQPMISNADSLKIVNLQLKLQNLVLSQEERQAAEAELAQLLKSAEPSVVISGETAAEIDKEMAPYREKAQKELEEYAKTVKGDLEKRRDDSRSAFQSQLSALQDRPEPEEWNRQWKEKLQAKEKKMKDVKEAILADIRTRAADVAHEQGIEMIFCEYAGVGTARDVTDDIIARLG
;
A
#
# COMPACT_ATOMS: atom_id res chain seq x y z
N MET A 1 73.13 25.14 99.91
CA MET A 1 71.91 24.66 99.21
C MET A 1 71.21 25.78 98.41
N LYS A 2 71.91 26.48 97.49
CA LYS A 2 71.31 27.56 96.66
C LYS A 2 71.50 27.38 95.14
N ARG A 3 72.31 26.40 94.71
CA ARG A 3 72.57 26.14 93.28
C ARG A 3 71.66 25.09 92.64
N ILE A 4 70.96 24.28 93.45
CA ILE A 4 70.07 23.21 92.95
C ILE A 4 68.68 23.78 92.63
N TYR A 5 68.20 24.78 93.38
CA TYR A 5 66.89 25.40 93.14
C TYR A 5 66.82 26.22 91.85
N ALA A 6 67.92 26.86 91.42
CA ALA A 6 67.94 27.63 90.17
C ALA A 6 67.87 26.75 88.91
N ALA A 7 68.47 25.56 88.94
CA ALA A 7 68.43 24.61 87.82
C ALA A 7 67.05 23.95 87.67
N VAL A 8 66.39 23.64 88.78
CA VAL A 8 65.05 23.01 88.77
C VAL A 8 63.97 24.00 88.33
N ILE A 9 64.05 25.27 88.73
CA ILE A 9 63.09 26.30 88.30
C ILE A 9 63.28 26.64 86.81
N GLY A 10 64.52 26.69 86.32
CA GLY A 10 64.80 26.91 84.88
C GLY A 10 64.26 25.80 83.98
N ALA A 11 64.38 24.54 84.40
CA ALA A 11 63.87 23.39 83.63
C ALA A 11 62.33 23.36 83.54
N VAL A 12 61.64 23.75 84.60
CA VAL A 12 60.15 23.77 84.64
C VAL A 12 59.58 24.90 83.75
N VAL A 13 60.24 26.06 83.69
CA VAL A 13 59.80 27.17 82.83
C VAL A 13 59.98 26.83 81.34
N ILE A 14 61.08 26.17 80.97
CA ILE A 14 61.33 25.76 79.59
C ILE A 14 60.32 24.69 79.14
N ALA A 15 60.01 23.72 80.00
CA ALA A 15 58.99 22.70 79.71
C ALA A 15 57.59 23.32 79.54
N ALA A 16 57.22 24.32 80.35
CA ALA A 16 55.94 25.01 80.22
C ALA A 16 55.85 25.84 78.93
N CYS A 17 56.93 26.49 78.50
CA CYS A 17 56.98 27.23 77.23
C CYS A 17 56.87 26.33 76.00
N ILE A 18 57.43 25.11 76.05
CA ILE A 18 57.34 24.14 74.94
C ILE A 18 55.90 23.62 74.79
N VAL A 19 55.19 23.35 75.90
CA VAL A 19 53.79 22.88 75.85
C VAL A 19 52.84 23.97 75.33
N VAL A 20 53.04 25.23 75.70
CA VAL A 20 52.25 26.36 75.18
C VAL A 20 52.58 26.62 73.71
N GLY A 21 53.86 26.51 73.32
CA GLY A 21 54.29 26.60 71.92
C GLY A 21 53.69 25.50 71.04
N TRP A 22 53.63 24.26 71.55
CA TRP A 22 53.03 23.12 70.84
C TRP A 22 51.53 23.30 70.68
N ARG A 23 50.80 23.72 71.72
CA ARG A 23 49.36 24.04 71.61
C ARG A 23 49.06 25.21 70.68
N ALA A 24 49.91 26.24 70.68
CA ALA A 24 49.76 27.38 69.75
C ALA A 24 50.07 26.97 68.30
N MET A 25 50.97 26.00 68.09
CA MET A 25 51.27 25.43 66.78
C MET A 25 50.16 24.48 66.30
N GLU A 26 49.54 23.72 67.21
CA GLU A 26 48.40 22.85 66.95
C GLU A 26 47.12 23.64 66.65
N GLN A 27 46.93 24.80 67.30
CA GLN A 27 45.89 25.77 66.93
C GLN A 27 46.16 26.49 65.61
N ARG A 28 47.43 26.74 65.24
CA ARG A 28 47.79 27.33 63.94
C ARG A 28 47.60 26.36 62.76
N ASN A 29 47.68 25.05 63.01
CA ASN A 29 47.36 24.03 62.02
C ASN A 29 45.84 23.82 61.79
N GLN A 30 44.96 24.51 62.55
CA GLN A 30 43.51 24.50 62.35
C GLN A 30 42.98 25.75 61.62
N VAL A 31 43.82 26.42 60.83
CA VAL A 31 43.34 27.39 59.84
C VAL A 31 43.35 26.70 58.49
N SER A 32 42.22 26.07 58.13
CA SER A 32 41.97 25.68 56.75
C SER A 32 42.09 26.93 55.87
N GLU A 33 42.98 26.89 54.88
CA GLU A 33 42.96 27.82 53.76
C GLU A 33 41.59 27.70 53.08
N ILE A 34 40.73 28.70 53.26
CA ILE A 34 39.46 28.79 52.53
C ILE A 34 39.78 29.27 51.11
N GLY A 35 40.30 28.36 50.28
CA GLY A 35 40.18 28.47 48.83
C GLY A 35 38.74 28.23 48.40
N PRO A 36 38.32 28.67 47.20
CA PRO A 36 36.97 28.45 46.72
C PRO A 36 36.65 26.95 46.67
N SER A 37 35.63 26.53 47.41
CA SER A 37 35.21 25.13 47.49
C SER A 37 34.33 24.81 46.29
N TYR A 38 34.83 23.96 45.40
CA TYR A 38 34.10 23.48 44.21
C TYR A 38 33.53 22.08 44.46
N ALA A 39 32.34 21.84 43.95
CA ALA A 39 31.70 20.53 44.01
C ALA A 39 31.19 20.10 42.63
N TYR A 40 30.89 18.81 42.50
CA TYR A 40 30.23 18.25 41.33
C TYR A 40 28.99 17.47 41.74
N VAL A 41 28.06 17.34 40.79
CA VAL A 41 26.82 16.57 40.93
C VAL A 41 26.65 15.66 39.73
N ASP A 42 26.33 14.39 39.98
CA ASP A 42 25.83 13.49 38.95
C ASP A 42 24.37 13.85 38.65
N LEU A 43 24.17 14.75 37.68
CA LEU A 43 22.84 15.26 37.33
C LEU A 43 21.90 14.12 36.88
N GLU A 44 22.42 13.08 36.24
CA GLU A 44 21.61 11.95 35.81
C GLU A 44 21.08 11.19 37.02
N HIS A 45 21.96 10.88 37.98
CA HIS A 45 21.57 10.20 39.22
C HIS A 45 20.58 11.03 40.07
N VAL A 46 20.79 12.35 40.19
CA VAL A 46 19.84 13.22 40.91
C VAL A 46 18.49 13.31 40.19
N VAL A 47 18.48 13.41 38.86
CA VAL A 47 17.25 13.42 38.07
C VAL A 47 16.49 12.10 38.20
N MET A 48 17.18 10.95 38.17
CA MET A 48 16.56 9.62 38.33
C MET A 48 15.98 9.40 39.73
N SER A 49 16.62 9.98 40.75
CA SER A 49 16.20 9.91 42.14
C SER A 49 15.07 10.89 42.50
N HIS A 50 14.71 11.80 41.58
CA HIS A 50 13.66 12.79 41.83
C HIS A 50 12.26 12.12 41.92
N PRO A 51 11.39 12.49 42.87
CA PRO A 51 10.07 11.85 43.04
C PRO A 51 9.19 11.86 41.78
N ARG A 52 9.28 12.93 40.99
CA ARG A 52 8.61 13.08 39.69
C ARG A 52 9.30 12.42 38.49
N TYR A 53 10.44 11.77 38.66
CA TYR A 53 11.16 11.12 37.56
C TYR A 53 10.31 10.06 36.84
N SER A 54 9.55 9.28 37.60
CA SER A 54 8.63 8.28 37.07
C SER A 54 7.57 8.88 36.11
N GLU A 55 7.11 10.10 36.39
CA GLU A 55 6.19 10.85 35.53
C GLU A 55 6.88 11.25 34.22
N TYR A 56 8.08 11.82 34.30
CA TYR A 56 8.89 12.19 33.13
C TYR A 56 9.18 10.97 32.26
N HIS A 57 9.70 9.89 32.85
CA HIS A 57 10.08 8.69 32.13
C HIS A 57 8.88 8.02 31.45
N ARG A 58 7.71 7.99 32.10
CA ARG A 58 6.48 7.52 31.46
C ARG A 58 6.09 8.39 30.26
N LEU A 59 6.18 9.71 30.36
CA LEU A 59 5.87 10.62 29.26
C LEU A 59 6.86 10.46 28.08
N GLU A 60 8.13 10.22 28.37
CA GLU A 60 9.17 9.92 27.39
C GLU A 60 8.90 8.61 26.64
N LEU A 61 8.57 7.53 27.36
CA LEU A 61 8.16 6.26 26.75
C LEU A 61 6.90 6.42 25.87
N GLU A 62 5.90 7.13 26.37
CA GLU A 62 4.66 7.39 25.62
C GLU A 62 4.92 8.25 24.38
N TYR A 63 5.80 9.25 24.46
CA TYR A 63 6.22 10.05 23.31
C TYR A 63 6.95 9.20 22.26
N ASN A 64 7.91 8.37 22.68
CA ASN A 64 8.65 7.49 21.77
C ASN A 64 7.72 6.47 21.08
N ALA A 65 6.75 5.92 21.82
CA ALA A 65 5.73 5.05 21.26
C ALA A 65 4.87 5.79 20.21
N MET A 66 4.47 7.04 20.48
CA MET A 66 3.73 7.87 19.52
C MET A 66 4.55 8.20 18.27
N VAL A 67 5.86 8.45 18.41
CA VAL A 67 6.75 8.67 17.25
C VAL A 67 6.85 7.41 16.40
N ALA A 68 7.03 6.25 17.02
CA ALA A 68 7.06 4.97 16.30
C ALA A 68 5.72 4.69 15.59
N GLN A 69 4.59 4.97 16.25
CA GLN A 69 3.27 4.86 15.63
C GLN A 69 3.12 5.79 14.43
N TYR A 70 3.54 7.05 14.55
CA TYR A 70 3.50 8.00 13.44
C TYR A 70 4.32 7.52 12.23
N GLN A 71 5.55 7.03 12.47
CA GLN A 71 6.41 6.50 11.40
C GLN A 71 5.78 5.27 10.73
N PHE A 72 5.19 4.37 11.51
CA PHE A 72 4.49 3.20 10.98
C PHE A 72 3.28 3.60 10.14
N GLU A 73 2.45 4.51 10.62
CA GLU A 73 1.30 5.01 9.87
C GLU A 73 1.73 5.76 8.60
N GLN A 74 2.79 6.56 8.65
CA GLN A 74 3.36 7.22 7.48
C GLN A 74 3.86 6.22 6.43
N TRP A 75 4.58 5.18 6.88
CA TRP A 75 5.03 4.10 6.02
C TRP A 75 3.84 3.41 5.37
N ASN A 76 2.83 3.03 6.16
CA ASN A 76 1.64 2.34 5.68
C ASN A 76 0.83 3.22 4.70
N TYR A 77 0.72 4.52 4.97
CA TYR A 77 0.10 5.50 4.09
C TYR A 77 0.79 5.55 2.71
N SER A 78 2.12 5.71 2.71
CA SER A 78 2.92 5.77 1.49
C SER A 78 2.85 4.46 0.69
N HIS A 79 2.85 3.32 1.38
CA HIS A 79 2.75 2.01 0.77
C HIS A 79 1.39 1.81 0.10
N LYS A 80 0.29 2.20 0.76
CA LYS A 80 -1.05 2.19 0.16
C LYS A 80 -1.14 3.10 -1.07
N ALA A 81 -0.50 4.28 -1.03
CA ALA A 81 -0.47 5.21 -2.17
C ALA A 81 0.29 4.66 -3.38
N ALA A 82 1.45 4.05 -3.12
CA ALA A 82 2.20 3.36 -4.17
C ALA A 82 1.39 2.20 -4.76
N ALA A 83 0.75 1.38 -3.89
CA ALA A 83 -0.07 0.26 -4.32
C ALA A 83 -1.28 0.71 -5.17
N GLU A 84 -1.95 1.80 -4.80
CA GLU A 84 -3.05 2.39 -5.58
C GLU A 84 -2.59 2.82 -6.98
N GLY A 85 -1.43 3.52 -7.06
CA GLY A 85 -0.86 3.96 -8.33
C GLY A 85 -0.51 2.79 -9.25
N ILE A 86 0.15 1.75 -8.69
CA ILE A 86 0.49 0.52 -9.42
C ILE A 86 -0.77 -0.21 -9.88
N ALA A 87 -1.75 -0.39 -8.99
CA ALA A 87 -3.00 -1.08 -9.31
C ALA A 87 -3.77 -0.37 -10.43
N SER A 88 -3.83 0.98 -10.40
CA SER A 88 -4.49 1.78 -11.43
C SER A 88 -3.81 1.65 -12.79
N GLN A 89 -2.48 1.68 -12.84
CA GLN A 89 -1.72 1.50 -14.08
C GLN A 89 -1.88 0.10 -14.66
N GLN A 90 -1.76 -0.93 -13.83
CA GLN A 90 -1.92 -2.33 -14.25
C GLN A 90 -3.35 -2.58 -14.75
N PHE A 91 -4.36 -2.07 -14.04
CA PHE A 91 -5.74 -2.23 -14.46
C PHE A 91 -6.02 -1.55 -15.80
N ALA A 92 -5.52 -0.33 -16.03
CA ALA A 92 -5.69 0.34 -17.32
C ALA A 92 -5.12 -0.49 -18.49
N ALA A 93 -3.96 -1.12 -18.30
CA ALA A 93 -3.37 -2.01 -19.30
C ALA A 93 -4.19 -3.30 -19.51
N VAL A 94 -4.66 -3.91 -18.42
CA VAL A 94 -5.45 -5.15 -18.45
C VAL A 94 -6.87 -4.91 -19.01
N ASP A 95 -7.51 -3.79 -18.70
CA ASP A 95 -8.85 -3.44 -19.19
C ASP A 95 -8.86 -3.20 -20.71
N ALA A 96 -7.83 -2.54 -21.24
CA ALA A 96 -7.64 -2.35 -22.67
C ALA A 96 -7.41 -3.68 -23.40
N ALA A 97 -6.49 -4.51 -22.90
CA ALA A 97 -6.23 -5.84 -23.47
C ALA A 97 -7.44 -6.77 -23.34
N GLY A 98 -8.14 -6.74 -22.21
CA GLY A 98 -9.34 -7.51 -21.94
C GLY A 98 -10.49 -7.15 -22.87
N THR A 99 -10.69 -5.86 -23.16
CA THR A 99 -11.72 -5.41 -24.11
C THR A 99 -11.46 -5.93 -25.52
N ALA A 100 -10.20 -5.93 -25.98
CA ALA A 100 -9.83 -6.51 -27.27
C ALA A 100 -10.07 -8.02 -27.31
N ALA A 101 -9.70 -8.74 -26.25
CA ALA A 101 -9.93 -10.18 -26.14
C ALA A 101 -11.42 -10.55 -26.12
N LEU A 102 -12.27 -9.79 -25.43
CA LEU A 102 -13.72 -10.00 -25.40
C LEU A 102 -14.34 -9.78 -26.80
N ASN A 103 -13.87 -8.79 -27.56
CA ASN A 103 -14.32 -8.58 -28.94
C ASN A 103 -13.93 -9.75 -29.85
N GLN A 104 -12.72 -10.29 -29.70
CA GLN A 104 -12.29 -11.49 -30.43
C GLN A 104 -13.13 -12.72 -30.02
N GLU A 105 -13.41 -12.88 -28.73
CA GLU A 105 -14.27 -13.95 -28.21
C GLU A 105 -15.69 -13.87 -28.81
N LEU A 106 -16.28 -12.67 -28.85
CA LEU A 106 -17.58 -12.43 -29.48
C LEU A 106 -17.55 -12.84 -30.96
N GLN A 107 -16.56 -12.36 -31.72
CA GLN A 107 -16.43 -12.66 -33.14
C GLN A 107 -16.28 -14.17 -33.39
N ALA A 108 -15.44 -14.85 -32.60
CA ALA A 108 -15.24 -16.29 -32.73
C ALA A 108 -16.52 -17.08 -32.41
N LYS A 109 -17.25 -16.71 -31.34
CA LYS A 109 -18.50 -17.37 -30.97
C LYS A 109 -19.59 -17.16 -32.03
N VAL A 110 -19.75 -15.94 -32.54
CA VAL A 110 -20.71 -15.63 -33.61
C VAL A 110 -20.36 -16.41 -34.88
N LEU A 111 -19.09 -16.46 -35.26
CA LEU A 111 -18.64 -17.21 -36.43
C LEU A 111 -18.92 -18.72 -36.29
N LEU A 112 -18.63 -19.30 -35.12
CA LEU A 112 -18.93 -20.71 -34.86
C LEU A 112 -20.43 -21.00 -34.95
N LYS A 113 -21.27 -20.10 -34.39
CA LYS A 113 -22.73 -20.25 -34.46
C LYS A 113 -23.25 -20.08 -35.88
N GLU A 114 -22.69 -19.14 -36.65
CA GLU A 114 -23.00 -18.96 -38.07
C GLU A 114 -22.66 -20.22 -38.87
N GLN A 115 -21.49 -20.83 -38.64
CA GLN A 115 -21.11 -22.09 -39.29
C GLN A 115 -22.03 -23.25 -38.92
N GLU A 116 -22.41 -23.37 -37.65
CA GLU A 116 -23.38 -24.36 -37.17
C GLU A 116 -24.74 -24.21 -37.89
N LEU A 117 -25.26 -22.98 -37.94
CA LEU A 117 -26.54 -22.67 -38.60
C LEU A 117 -26.46 -22.90 -40.11
N ASN A 118 -25.37 -22.51 -40.75
CA ASN A 118 -25.16 -22.72 -42.19
C ASN A 118 -25.06 -24.21 -42.55
N ASN A 119 -24.39 -25.01 -41.71
CA ASN A 119 -24.38 -26.47 -41.85
C ASN A 119 -25.79 -27.06 -41.70
N GLY A 120 -26.58 -26.56 -40.76
CA GLY A 120 -27.99 -26.94 -40.60
C GLY A 120 -28.82 -26.59 -41.84
N LEU A 121 -28.67 -25.37 -42.39
CA LEU A 121 -29.33 -24.95 -43.62
C LEU A 121 -28.93 -25.82 -44.81
N LYS A 122 -27.65 -26.19 -44.93
CA LYS A 122 -27.17 -27.09 -45.97
C LYS A 122 -27.80 -28.48 -45.88
N GLN A 123 -27.90 -29.04 -44.68
CA GLN A 123 -28.56 -30.34 -44.48
C GLN A 123 -30.04 -30.30 -44.85
N GLN A 124 -30.76 -29.23 -44.50
CA GLN A 124 -32.17 -29.06 -44.88
C GLN A 124 -32.32 -28.88 -46.39
N TYR A 125 -31.45 -28.08 -46.99
CA TYR A 125 -31.41 -27.90 -48.43
C TYR A 125 -31.20 -29.24 -49.17
N ASP A 126 -30.20 -30.02 -48.77
CA ASP A 126 -29.90 -31.32 -49.38
C ASP A 126 -31.08 -32.30 -49.22
N ARG A 127 -31.80 -32.24 -48.09
CA ARG A 127 -32.99 -33.05 -47.85
C ARG A 127 -34.15 -32.68 -48.78
N ILE A 128 -34.53 -31.40 -48.83
CA ILE A 128 -35.62 -30.93 -49.70
C ILE A 128 -35.30 -31.27 -51.16
N LEU A 129 -34.05 -31.06 -51.58
CA LEU A 129 -33.59 -31.39 -52.91
C LEU A 129 -33.74 -32.90 -53.22
N GLN A 130 -33.40 -33.78 -52.29
CA GLN A 130 -33.59 -35.23 -52.45
C GLN A 130 -35.07 -35.63 -52.49
N GLU A 131 -35.92 -35.02 -51.65
CA GLU A 131 -37.36 -35.28 -51.64
C GLU A 131 -38.01 -34.86 -52.97
N LYS A 132 -37.69 -33.66 -53.47
CA LYS A 132 -38.18 -33.16 -54.77
C LYS A 132 -37.73 -34.03 -55.94
N ARG A 133 -36.48 -34.52 -55.93
CA ARG A 133 -35.96 -35.48 -56.94
C ARG A 133 -36.71 -36.82 -56.96
N LYS A 134 -37.24 -37.27 -55.82
CA LYS A 134 -38.03 -38.52 -55.73
C LYS A 134 -39.47 -38.32 -56.22
N SER A 135 -40.05 -37.14 -55.98
CA SER A 135 -41.44 -36.82 -56.34
C SER A 135 -41.63 -36.36 -57.80
N GLN A 136 -40.60 -35.77 -58.42
CA GLN A 136 -40.63 -35.33 -59.81
C GLN A 136 -39.51 -36.05 -60.59
N PRO A 137 -39.82 -36.93 -61.56
CA PRO A 137 -38.80 -37.47 -62.45
C PRO A 137 -38.27 -36.30 -63.31
N MET A 138 -37.14 -35.72 -62.90
CA MET A 138 -36.49 -34.65 -63.67
C MET A 138 -35.99 -35.24 -64.99
N ILE A 139 -36.74 -35.04 -66.07
CA ILE A 139 -36.21 -35.12 -67.44
C ILE A 139 -35.36 -33.87 -67.63
N SER A 140 -34.12 -33.90 -67.13
CA SER A 140 -33.22 -32.74 -67.17
C SER A 140 -31.79 -33.24 -67.36
N ASN A 141 -31.10 -32.71 -68.37
CA ASN A 141 -29.68 -33.01 -68.64
C ASN A 141 -28.84 -32.72 -67.38
N ALA A 142 -27.75 -33.47 -67.18
CA ALA A 142 -26.90 -33.38 -65.99
C ALA A 142 -26.39 -31.94 -65.70
N ASP A 143 -26.16 -31.15 -66.74
CA ASP A 143 -25.70 -29.76 -66.63
C ASP A 143 -26.78 -28.81 -66.10
N SER A 144 -28.04 -29.00 -66.52
CA SER A 144 -29.21 -28.24 -66.05
C SER A 144 -29.43 -28.44 -64.54
N LEU A 145 -29.27 -29.67 -64.06
CA LEU A 145 -29.32 -30.01 -62.64
C LEU A 145 -28.21 -29.31 -61.84
N LYS A 146 -27.01 -29.20 -62.42
CA LYS A 146 -25.85 -28.58 -61.76
C LYS A 146 -26.01 -27.06 -61.66
N ILE A 147 -26.54 -26.42 -62.69
CA ILE A 147 -26.90 -24.99 -62.71
C ILE A 147 -27.92 -24.66 -61.61
N VAL A 148 -29.01 -25.42 -61.52
CA VAL A 148 -30.06 -25.20 -60.51
C VAL A 148 -29.52 -25.39 -59.10
N ASN A 149 -28.72 -26.44 -58.86
CA ASN A 149 -28.09 -26.65 -57.55
C ASN A 149 -27.16 -25.50 -57.15
N LEU A 150 -26.39 -24.93 -58.09
CA LEU A 150 -25.48 -23.82 -57.82
C LEU A 150 -26.24 -22.52 -57.53
N GLN A 151 -27.29 -22.21 -58.30
CA GLN A 151 -28.16 -21.05 -58.03
C GLN A 151 -28.80 -21.15 -56.64
N LEU A 152 -29.35 -22.33 -56.31
CA LEU A 152 -29.96 -22.57 -55.03
C LEU A 152 -28.93 -22.52 -53.88
N LYS A 153 -27.70 -23.02 -54.08
CA LYS A 153 -26.63 -22.91 -53.09
C LYS A 153 -26.25 -21.46 -52.82
N LEU A 154 -26.15 -20.64 -53.87
CA LEU A 154 -25.81 -19.22 -53.80
C LEU A 154 -26.90 -18.38 -53.11
N GLN A 155 -28.17 -18.75 -53.28
CA GLN A 155 -29.31 -18.08 -52.62
C GLN A 155 -29.56 -18.54 -51.19
N ASN A 156 -29.35 -19.83 -50.89
CA ASN A 156 -29.83 -20.42 -49.64
C ASN A 156 -28.78 -20.53 -48.54
N LEU A 157 -27.50 -20.48 -48.89
CA LEU A 157 -26.40 -20.61 -47.93
C LEU A 157 -25.63 -19.31 -47.81
N VAL A 158 -25.13 -19.04 -46.61
CA VAL A 158 -24.16 -17.97 -46.40
C VAL A 158 -22.78 -18.55 -46.72
N LEU A 159 -22.27 -18.22 -47.89
CA LEU A 159 -20.96 -18.71 -48.36
C LEU A 159 -19.87 -17.69 -48.01
N SER A 160 -18.66 -18.18 -47.74
CA SER A 160 -17.48 -17.32 -47.68
C SER A 160 -17.26 -16.60 -49.03
N GLN A 161 -16.46 -15.53 -49.02
CA GLN A 161 -16.19 -14.76 -50.24
C GLN A 161 -15.54 -15.64 -51.32
N GLU A 162 -14.58 -16.50 -50.97
CA GLU A 162 -13.97 -17.42 -51.93
C GLU A 162 -14.97 -18.46 -52.45
N GLU A 163 -15.79 -19.06 -51.58
CA GLU A 163 -16.77 -20.07 -51.98
C GLU A 163 -17.88 -19.50 -52.87
N ARG A 164 -18.32 -18.27 -52.59
CA ARG A 164 -19.29 -17.56 -53.43
C ARG A 164 -18.71 -17.27 -54.81
N GLN A 165 -17.49 -16.74 -54.88
CA GLN A 165 -16.83 -16.45 -56.17
C GLN A 165 -16.62 -17.72 -57.00
N ALA A 166 -16.20 -18.82 -56.37
CA ALA A 166 -16.04 -20.11 -57.05
C ALA A 166 -17.39 -20.64 -57.58
N ALA A 167 -18.45 -20.57 -56.78
CA ALA A 167 -19.79 -21.01 -57.18
C ALA A 167 -20.39 -20.13 -58.30
N GLU A 168 -20.18 -18.81 -58.27
CA GLU A 168 -20.59 -17.88 -59.32
C GLU A 168 -19.84 -18.12 -60.63
N ALA A 169 -18.53 -18.37 -60.57
CA ALA A 169 -17.72 -18.68 -61.75
C ALA A 169 -18.14 -20.01 -62.40
N GLU A 170 -18.37 -21.06 -61.61
CA GLU A 170 -18.86 -22.36 -62.12
C GLU A 170 -20.27 -22.21 -62.72
N LEU A 171 -21.15 -21.45 -62.09
CA LEU A 171 -22.48 -21.16 -62.60
C LEU A 171 -22.43 -20.42 -63.95
N ALA A 172 -21.60 -19.39 -64.06
CA ALA A 172 -21.43 -18.61 -65.29
C ALA A 172 -20.85 -19.45 -66.44
N GLN A 173 -19.97 -20.41 -66.13
CA GLN A 173 -19.42 -21.34 -67.11
C GLN A 173 -20.49 -22.31 -67.63
N LEU A 174 -21.27 -22.91 -66.71
CA LEU A 174 -22.32 -23.86 -67.05
C LEU A 174 -23.45 -23.21 -67.86
N LEU A 175 -23.82 -21.96 -67.55
CA LEU A 175 -24.83 -21.20 -68.29
C LEU A 175 -24.41 -20.89 -69.74
N LYS A 176 -23.11 -20.73 -70.01
CA LYS A 176 -22.59 -20.52 -71.38
C LYS A 176 -22.61 -21.80 -72.23
N SER A 177 -22.53 -22.97 -71.60
CA SER A 177 -22.52 -24.27 -72.26
C SER A 177 -23.90 -24.93 -72.40
N ALA A 178 -24.94 -24.41 -71.73
CA ALA A 178 -26.28 -25.00 -71.70
C ALA A 178 -27.17 -24.55 -72.87
N GLU A 179 -27.92 -25.48 -73.48
CA GLU A 179 -28.91 -25.23 -74.54
C GLU A 179 -30.19 -24.52 -74.02
N PRO A 180 -30.96 -23.79 -74.87
CA PRO A 180 -32.10 -22.95 -74.46
C PRO A 180 -33.30 -23.68 -73.82
N SER A 181 -33.30 -25.01 -73.72
CA SER A 181 -34.36 -25.81 -73.10
C SER A 181 -34.28 -25.90 -71.55
N VAL A 182 -33.24 -25.33 -70.93
CA VAL A 182 -33.01 -25.35 -69.46
C VAL A 182 -33.96 -24.44 -68.66
N VAL A 183 -34.77 -23.63 -69.35
CA VAL A 183 -35.60 -22.55 -68.75
C VAL A 183 -36.77 -23.07 -67.88
N ILE A 184 -37.20 -24.33 -68.03
CA ILE A 184 -38.38 -24.88 -67.31
C ILE A 184 -38.03 -25.36 -65.86
N SER A 185 -36.75 -25.40 -65.45
CA SER A 185 -36.37 -25.77 -64.07
C SER A 185 -36.52 -24.64 -63.02
N GLY A 186 -36.96 -23.44 -63.42
CA GLY A 186 -37.12 -22.29 -62.50
C GLY A 186 -38.23 -22.47 -61.45
N GLU A 187 -39.25 -23.28 -61.74
CA GLU A 187 -40.39 -23.50 -60.84
C GLU A 187 -40.00 -24.34 -59.62
N THR A 188 -39.20 -25.41 -59.81
CA THR A 188 -38.66 -26.23 -58.71
C THR A 188 -37.68 -25.44 -57.85
N ALA A 189 -36.87 -24.56 -58.46
CA ALA A 189 -35.96 -23.70 -57.72
C ALA A 189 -36.70 -22.68 -56.84
N ALA A 190 -37.74 -22.04 -57.38
CA ALA A 190 -38.59 -21.11 -56.64
C ALA A 190 -39.35 -21.81 -55.49
N GLU A 191 -39.77 -23.06 -55.69
CA GLU A 191 -40.46 -23.83 -54.66
C GLU A 191 -39.51 -24.26 -53.52
N ILE A 192 -38.28 -24.69 -53.84
CA ILE A 192 -37.24 -24.98 -52.84
C ILE A 192 -36.85 -23.71 -52.08
N ASP A 193 -36.70 -22.58 -52.77
CA ASP A 193 -36.39 -21.30 -52.13
C ASP A 193 -37.52 -20.86 -51.15
N LYS A 194 -38.78 -21.01 -51.57
CA LYS A 194 -39.94 -20.72 -50.73
C LYS A 194 -40.01 -21.64 -49.51
N GLU A 195 -39.66 -22.90 -49.66
CA GLU A 195 -39.61 -23.88 -48.57
C GLU A 195 -38.42 -23.64 -47.62
N MET A 196 -37.28 -23.15 -48.14
CA MET A 196 -36.09 -22.79 -47.36
C MET A 196 -36.20 -21.44 -46.64
N ALA A 197 -37.02 -20.50 -47.15
CA ALA A 197 -37.21 -19.17 -46.58
C ALA A 197 -37.47 -19.15 -45.05
N PRO A 198 -38.42 -19.93 -44.49
CA PRO A 198 -38.63 -19.95 -43.04
C PRO A 198 -37.43 -20.45 -42.24
N TYR A 199 -36.64 -21.38 -42.80
CA TYR A 199 -35.43 -21.88 -42.15
C TYR A 199 -34.34 -20.81 -42.13
N ARG A 200 -34.18 -20.04 -43.23
CA ARG A 200 -33.24 -18.91 -43.28
C ARG A 200 -33.62 -17.82 -42.30
N GLU A 201 -34.90 -17.44 -42.25
CA GLU A 201 -35.38 -16.43 -41.31
C GLU A 201 -35.18 -16.87 -39.86
N LYS A 202 -35.45 -18.14 -39.55
CA LYS A 202 -35.20 -18.70 -38.22
C LYS A 202 -33.71 -18.70 -37.88
N ALA A 203 -32.84 -19.15 -38.79
CA ALA A 203 -31.39 -19.16 -38.58
C ALA A 203 -30.84 -17.74 -38.36
N GLN A 204 -31.31 -16.75 -39.13
CA GLN A 204 -30.93 -15.35 -38.95
C GLN A 204 -31.36 -14.83 -37.57
N LYS A 205 -32.61 -15.07 -37.17
CA LYS A 205 -33.10 -14.68 -35.83
C LYS A 205 -32.30 -15.34 -34.71
N GLU A 206 -32.00 -16.63 -34.84
CA GLU A 206 -31.20 -17.37 -33.85
C GLU A 206 -29.77 -16.82 -33.74
N LEU A 207 -29.15 -16.46 -34.88
CA LEU A 207 -27.82 -15.85 -34.89
C LEU A 207 -27.82 -14.47 -34.24
N GLU A 208 -28.82 -13.63 -34.55
CA GLU A 208 -28.97 -12.30 -33.96
C GLU A 208 -29.21 -12.36 -32.45
N GLU A 209 -30.09 -13.26 -31.98
CA GLU A 209 -30.37 -13.47 -30.56
C GLU A 209 -29.16 -14.03 -29.82
N TYR A 210 -28.43 -14.97 -30.43
CA TYR A 210 -27.19 -15.50 -29.87
C TYR A 210 -26.12 -14.42 -29.75
N ALA A 211 -25.89 -13.63 -30.81
CA ALA A 211 -24.93 -12.53 -30.81
C ALA A 211 -25.26 -11.50 -29.73
N LYS A 212 -26.54 -11.14 -29.57
CA LYS A 212 -27.02 -10.23 -28.53
C LYS A 212 -26.79 -10.79 -27.13
N THR A 213 -27.09 -12.07 -26.92
CA THR A 213 -26.91 -12.75 -25.63
C THR A 213 -25.44 -12.81 -25.25
N VAL A 214 -24.58 -13.31 -26.15
CA VAL A 214 -23.13 -13.39 -25.93
C VAL A 214 -22.54 -12.01 -25.66
N LYS A 215 -22.93 -10.99 -26.43
CA LYS A 215 -22.48 -9.62 -26.19
C LYS A 215 -22.86 -9.15 -24.78
N GLY A 216 -24.11 -9.36 -24.37
CA GLY A 216 -24.59 -8.98 -23.03
C GLY A 216 -23.82 -9.69 -21.91
N ASP A 217 -23.52 -10.98 -22.07
CA ASP A 217 -22.75 -11.73 -21.09
C ASP A 217 -21.28 -11.27 -21.00
N LEU A 218 -20.65 -10.96 -22.14
CA LEU A 218 -19.29 -10.42 -22.18
C LEU A 218 -19.23 -9.00 -21.58
N GLU A 219 -20.24 -8.16 -21.84
CA GLU A 219 -20.36 -6.84 -21.21
C GLU A 219 -20.52 -6.95 -19.70
N LYS A 220 -21.39 -7.85 -19.20
CA LYS A 220 -21.51 -8.12 -17.76
C LYS A 220 -20.19 -8.56 -17.13
N ARG A 221 -19.48 -9.51 -17.76
CA ARG A 221 -18.16 -9.97 -17.27
C ARG A 221 -17.15 -8.82 -17.18
N ARG A 222 -17.16 -7.89 -18.15
CA ARG A 222 -16.32 -6.69 -18.12
C ARG A 222 -16.70 -5.79 -16.96
N ASP A 223 -17.99 -5.53 -16.79
CA ASP A 223 -18.50 -4.61 -15.76
C ASP A 223 -18.29 -5.19 -14.34
N ASP A 224 -18.45 -6.49 -14.15
CA ASP A 224 -18.14 -7.20 -12.90
C ASP A 224 -16.64 -7.08 -12.56
N SER A 225 -15.75 -7.24 -13.55
CA SER A 225 -14.31 -7.06 -13.37
C SER A 225 -13.95 -5.63 -12.94
N ARG A 226 -14.55 -4.62 -13.60
CA ARG A 226 -14.39 -3.20 -13.25
C ARG A 226 -14.90 -2.90 -11.84
N SER A 227 -16.06 -3.42 -11.48
CA SER A 227 -16.67 -3.25 -10.15
C SER A 227 -15.83 -3.90 -9.04
N ALA A 228 -15.31 -5.11 -9.29
CA ALA A 228 -14.40 -5.78 -8.36
C ALA A 228 -13.10 -4.98 -8.16
N PHE A 229 -12.53 -4.45 -9.24
CA PHE A 229 -11.36 -3.58 -9.16
C PHE A 229 -11.66 -2.28 -8.40
N GLN A 230 -12.79 -1.61 -8.67
CA GLN A 230 -13.19 -0.40 -7.96
C GLN A 230 -13.38 -0.65 -6.47
N SER A 231 -13.91 -1.81 -6.08
CA SER A 231 -14.04 -2.21 -4.69
C SER A 231 -12.67 -2.39 -4.02
N GLN A 232 -11.70 -3.02 -4.70
CA GLN A 232 -10.33 -3.16 -4.20
C GLN A 232 -9.61 -1.81 -4.10
N LEU A 233 -9.82 -0.93 -5.09
CA LEU A 233 -9.26 0.41 -5.11
C LEU A 233 -9.83 1.27 -3.96
N SER A 234 -11.12 1.14 -3.67
CA SER A 234 -11.78 1.85 -2.57
C SER A 234 -11.13 1.54 -1.21
N ALA A 235 -10.72 0.28 -0.98
CA ALA A 235 -10.01 -0.11 0.24
C ALA A 235 -8.59 0.50 0.33
N LEU A 236 -7.95 0.79 -0.80
CA LEU A 236 -6.67 1.50 -0.85
C LEU A 236 -6.86 3.02 -0.68
N GLN A 237 -8.00 3.55 -1.13
CA GLN A 237 -8.38 4.96 -1.05
C GLN A 237 -8.91 5.38 0.32
N ASP A 238 -9.37 4.44 1.15
CA ASP A 238 -9.77 4.69 2.54
C ASP A 238 -8.56 5.08 3.40
N ARG A 239 -8.19 6.36 3.29
CA ARG A 239 -7.12 7.03 4.01
C ARG A 239 -7.57 8.45 4.35
N PRO A 240 -7.20 8.96 5.52
CA PRO A 240 -7.44 10.36 5.86
C PRO A 240 -6.67 11.28 4.90
N GLU A 241 -7.19 12.48 4.70
CA GLU A 241 -6.56 13.50 3.87
C GLU A 241 -5.15 13.81 4.43
N PRO A 242 -4.10 13.83 3.60
CA PRO A 242 -2.72 13.88 4.08
C PRO A 242 -2.37 15.17 4.83
N GLU A 243 -2.92 16.33 4.47
CA GLU A 243 -2.68 17.58 5.20
C GLU A 243 -3.31 17.55 6.59
N GLU A 244 -4.56 17.11 6.70
CA GLU A 244 -5.29 16.98 7.96
C GLU A 244 -4.65 15.93 8.87
N TRP A 245 -4.30 14.76 8.33
CA TRP A 245 -3.63 13.68 9.07
C TRP A 245 -2.28 14.15 9.62
N ASN A 246 -1.45 14.80 8.77
CA ASN A 246 -0.16 15.34 9.19
C ASN A 246 -0.31 16.43 10.25
N ARG A 247 -1.29 17.34 10.09
CA ARG A 247 -1.57 18.39 11.07
C ARG A 247 -1.96 17.80 12.43
N GLN A 248 -2.88 16.84 12.45
CA GLN A 248 -3.31 16.19 13.69
C GLN A 248 -2.15 15.47 14.41
N TRP A 249 -1.32 14.73 13.67
CA TRP A 249 -0.15 14.07 14.25
C TRP A 249 0.88 15.05 14.79
N LYS A 250 1.13 16.14 14.06
CA LYS A 250 2.01 17.22 14.51
C LYS A 250 1.50 17.84 15.81
N GLU A 251 0.22 18.18 15.89
CA GLU A 251 -0.41 18.73 17.10
C GLU A 251 -0.30 17.76 18.29
N LYS A 252 -0.58 16.46 18.08
CA LYS A 252 -0.48 15.42 19.12
C LYS A 252 0.95 15.26 19.65
N LEU A 253 1.93 15.17 18.74
CA LEU A 253 3.35 15.02 19.11
C LEU A 253 3.86 16.27 19.83
N GLN A 254 3.55 17.47 19.34
CA GLN A 254 3.95 18.72 19.99
C GLN A 254 3.33 18.88 21.38
N ALA A 255 2.05 18.54 21.55
CA ALA A 255 1.40 18.59 22.86
C ALA A 255 2.04 17.62 23.86
N LYS A 256 2.43 16.42 23.39
CA LYS A 256 3.08 15.42 24.22
C LYS A 256 4.51 15.82 24.60
N GLU A 257 5.27 16.29 23.62
CA GLU A 257 6.63 16.82 23.79
C GLU A 257 6.63 17.97 24.79
N LYS A 258 5.68 18.90 24.68
CA LYS A 258 5.53 20.01 25.62
C LYS A 258 5.31 19.50 27.04
N LYS A 259 4.37 18.58 27.27
CA LYS A 259 4.14 18.00 28.60
C LYS A 259 5.39 17.36 29.18
N MET A 260 6.14 16.60 28.37
CA MET A 260 7.39 15.98 28.79
C MET A 260 8.44 17.04 29.17
N LYS A 261 8.59 18.09 28.35
CA LYS A 261 9.50 19.21 28.62
C LYS A 261 9.12 19.98 29.88
N ASP A 262 7.84 20.28 30.08
CA ASP A 262 7.35 21.00 31.27
C ASP A 262 7.67 20.20 32.57
N VAL A 263 7.50 18.87 32.56
CA VAL A 263 7.87 18.02 33.71
C VAL A 263 9.38 17.98 33.92
N LYS A 264 10.16 17.85 32.84
CA LYS A 264 11.63 17.86 32.91
C LYS A 264 12.16 19.18 33.47
N GLU A 265 11.63 20.30 32.99
CA GLU A 265 12.00 21.64 33.47
C GLU A 265 11.64 21.83 34.94
N ALA A 266 10.48 21.33 35.38
CA ALA A 266 10.10 21.37 36.80
C ALA A 266 11.06 20.55 37.68
N ILE A 267 11.46 19.34 37.24
CA ILE A 267 12.46 18.51 37.92
C ILE A 267 13.80 19.26 38.02
N LEU A 268 14.29 19.81 36.90
CA LEU A 268 15.55 20.55 36.87
C LEU A 268 15.50 21.83 37.72
N ALA A 269 14.36 22.49 37.81
CA ALA A 269 14.17 23.68 38.64
C ALA A 269 14.22 23.34 40.14
N ASP A 270 13.57 22.25 40.57
CA ASP A 270 13.67 21.80 41.97
C ASP A 270 15.11 21.39 42.30
N ILE A 271 15.77 20.59 41.45
CA ILE A 271 17.17 20.19 41.62
C ILE A 271 18.10 21.40 41.75
N ARG A 272 17.95 22.42 40.88
CA ARG A 272 18.73 23.67 40.97
C ARG A 272 18.51 24.39 42.30
N THR A 273 17.28 24.41 42.80
CA THR A 273 16.94 25.02 44.08
C THR A 273 17.61 24.26 45.24
N ARG A 274 17.50 22.93 45.26
CA ARG A 274 18.13 22.09 46.29
C ARG A 274 19.66 22.14 46.25
N ALA A 275 20.23 22.18 45.04
CA ALA A 275 21.66 22.37 44.85
C ALA A 275 22.15 23.71 45.42
N ALA A 276 21.38 24.79 45.24
CA ALA A 276 21.69 26.08 45.84
C ALA A 276 21.65 26.05 47.37
N ASP A 277 20.67 25.37 47.96
CA ASP A 277 20.57 25.17 49.42
C ASP A 277 21.79 24.40 49.96
N VAL A 278 22.17 23.29 49.31
CA VAL A 278 23.37 22.51 49.66
C VAL A 278 24.63 23.34 49.53
N ALA A 279 24.76 24.12 48.45
CA ALA A 279 25.92 24.96 48.23
C ALA A 279 26.08 26.02 49.32
N HIS A 280 24.97 26.67 49.69
CA HIS A 280 24.95 27.68 50.75
C HIS A 280 25.33 27.10 52.11
N GLU A 281 24.75 25.96 52.48
CA GLU A 281 25.01 25.33 53.78
C GLU A 281 26.42 24.75 53.92
N GLN A 282 27.00 24.26 52.82
CA GLN A 282 28.33 23.65 52.82
C GLN A 282 29.46 24.62 52.44
N GLY A 283 29.15 25.89 52.17
CA GLY A 283 30.14 26.89 51.77
C GLY A 283 30.78 26.60 50.41
N ILE A 284 30.03 26.00 49.48
CA ILE A 284 30.46 25.68 48.11
C ILE A 284 30.13 26.87 47.21
N GLU A 285 31.11 27.34 46.44
CA GLU A 285 30.92 28.48 45.53
C GLU A 285 30.24 28.08 44.23
N MET A 286 30.54 26.88 43.72
CA MET A 286 30.00 26.39 42.45
C MET A 286 29.89 24.87 42.42
N ILE A 287 28.76 24.38 41.90
CA ILE A 287 28.49 22.97 41.64
C ILE A 287 28.47 22.74 40.12
N PHE A 288 29.29 21.81 39.63
CA PHE A 288 29.36 21.44 38.21
C PHE A 288 28.55 20.17 37.93
N CYS A 289 27.79 20.15 36.83
CA CYS A 289 27.02 18.98 36.38
C CYS A 289 27.85 17.99 35.53
N GLU A 290 29.01 18.44 35.04
CA GLU A 290 29.96 17.63 34.28
C GLU A 290 31.36 17.91 34.83
N TYR A 291 32.07 16.87 35.26
CA TYR A 291 33.40 16.99 35.86
C TYR A 291 34.44 16.27 35.01
N ALA A 292 35.26 17.03 34.27
CA ALA A 292 36.31 16.50 33.40
C ALA A 292 37.68 16.30 34.09
N GLY A 293 37.74 16.45 35.42
CA GLY A 293 38.83 15.96 36.26
C GLY A 293 40.19 16.65 36.13
N VAL A 294 40.46 17.65 36.97
CA VAL A 294 41.76 17.82 37.68
C VAL A 294 41.54 18.66 38.96
N GLY A 295 41.18 18.07 40.11
CA GLY A 295 41.00 18.80 41.38
C GLY A 295 40.28 18.03 42.51
N THR A 296 40.25 18.58 43.73
CA THR A 296 39.59 18.03 44.94
C THR A 296 38.11 18.42 45.02
N ALA A 297 37.37 18.33 43.90
CA ALA A 297 35.96 18.70 43.89
C ALA A 297 35.14 17.68 44.70
N ARG A 298 34.29 18.17 45.60
CA ARG A 298 33.45 17.32 46.46
C ARG A 298 32.22 16.82 45.70
N ASP A 299 31.88 15.55 45.86
CA ASP A 299 30.59 15.02 45.38
C ASP A 299 29.47 15.46 46.32
N VAL A 300 28.43 16.10 45.78
CA VAL A 300 27.23 16.52 46.52
C VAL A 300 25.95 15.85 46.04
N THR A 301 26.07 14.78 45.24
CA THR A 301 24.94 14.07 44.64
C THR A 301 23.94 13.58 45.69
N ASP A 302 24.41 12.83 46.69
CA ASP A 302 23.55 12.31 47.77
C ASP A 302 22.99 13.42 48.67
N ASP A 303 23.77 14.49 48.89
CA ASP A 303 23.36 15.66 49.68
C ASP A 303 22.18 16.39 49.04
N ILE A 304 22.14 16.45 47.70
CA ILE A 304 21.03 17.02 46.93
C ILE A 304 19.84 16.06 46.91
N ILE A 305 20.07 14.75 46.69
CA ILE A 305 19.01 13.72 46.68
C ILE A 305 18.24 13.71 48.00
N ALA A 306 18.94 13.84 49.13
CA ALA A 306 18.32 13.86 50.47
C ALA A 306 17.33 15.01 50.68
N ARG A 307 17.30 16.01 49.79
CA ARG A 307 16.45 17.21 49.88
C ARG A 307 15.39 17.31 48.79
N LEU A 308 15.32 16.33 47.88
CA LEU A 308 14.29 16.30 46.83
C LEU A 308 12.91 16.03 47.47
N GLY A 309 11.88 16.70 46.95
CA GLY A 309 10.50 16.67 47.47
C GLY A 309 9.48 16.11 46.49
#